data_AF-A0A2A7AP21-F1
#
_entry.id   AF-A0A2A7AP21-F1
#
_cell.length_a   1.000
_cell.length_b   1.000
_cell.length_c   1.000
_cell.angle_alpha   90.00
_cell.angle_beta   90.00
_cell.angle_gamma   90.00
#
_symmetry.space_group_name_H-M   'P 1'
#
loop_
_entity.id
_entity.type
_entity.pdbx_description
1 polymer ?
#
loop_
_entity_poly.entity_id
_entity_poly.type
_entity_poly.pdbx_seq_one_letter_code
_entity_poly.pdbx_strand_id
1 'polypeptide(L)'
;MYNGTAFQNLSALNDLKHFDSLQYFSYSASQPYDELTDLSGLSACKGLKMLSIGNARPETLAPLEELQALQTLTLSNCGTLDLTPLGKLPALTSVSLSVDTLVSLEPLAQMEQLSYLGLTSGTTYPGLEPLVQTNIRYLNMGASMGDEKAYETLDYTPLAQMKSLVWLNLTHQARVDSALCGAILDSNKELKYLDISYTEAAKSGAKPKVDYLRNAT
;
A
#
# COMPACT_ATOMS: atom_id res chain seq x y z
N MET A 1 30.45 -6.19 -19.18
CA MET A 1 29.95 -6.54 -17.84
C MET A 1 30.58 -5.58 -16.86
N TYR A 2 29.89 -4.48 -16.54
CA TYR A 2 30.36 -3.56 -15.52
C TYR A 2 29.91 -4.15 -14.19
N ASN A 3 30.78 -4.93 -13.54
CA ASN A 3 30.65 -5.18 -12.10
C ASN A 3 31.01 -3.86 -11.41
N GLY A 4 30.08 -2.90 -11.46
CA GLY A 4 30.11 -1.77 -10.55
C GLY A 4 30.07 -2.40 -9.16
N THR A 5 31.11 -2.14 -8.37
CA THR A 5 31.13 -2.47 -6.95
C THR A 5 29.78 -2.08 -6.37
N ALA A 6 29.04 -3.07 -5.87
CA ALA A 6 27.85 -2.81 -5.06
C ALA A 6 28.22 -1.68 -4.10
N PHE A 7 27.39 -0.63 -4.04
CA PHE A 7 27.49 0.32 -2.94
C PHE A 7 27.59 -0.52 -1.66
N GLN A 8 28.68 -0.34 -0.91
CA GLN A 8 28.84 -1.06 0.36
C GLN A 8 27.57 -0.83 1.19
N ASN A 9 27.03 -1.92 1.75
CA ASN A 9 25.78 -1.98 2.53
C ASN A 9 25.45 -0.64 3.19
N LEU A 10 24.48 0.08 2.62
CA LEU A 10 24.13 1.40 3.10
C LEU A 10 23.27 1.23 4.34
N SER A 11 23.84 1.30 5.54
CA SER A 11 23.08 1.12 6.78
C SER A 11 22.27 2.34 7.21
N ALA A 12 22.63 3.53 6.71
CA ALA A 12 21.98 4.79 7.07
C ALA A 12 21.94 5.80 5.91
N LEU A 13 20.90 6.66 5.89
CA LEU A 13 20.72 7.73 4.89
C LEU A 13 21.23 9.12 5.33
N ASN A 14 22.15 9.18 6.30
CA ASN A 14 22.57 10.42 6.96
C ASN A 14 23.05 11.54 6.03
N ASP A 15 23.65 11.20 4.89
CA ASP A 15 24.16 12.19 3.94
C ASP A 15 23.06 12.91 3.16
N LEU A 16 21.81 12.41 3.19
CA LEU A 16 20.66 13.08 2.57
C LEU A 16 20.39 14.47 3.16
N LYS A 17 20.90 14.75 4.37
CA LYS A 17 20.87 16.08 4.99
C LYS A 17 21.55 17.19 4.20
N HIS A 18 22.33 16.85 3.17
CA HIS A 18 23.01 17.81 2.30
C HIS A 18 22.25 18.10 1.01
N PHE A 19 21.10 17.47 0.79
CA PHE A 19 20.32 17.55 -0.46
C PHE A 19 18.97 18.25 -0.23
N ASP A 20 18.99 19.51 0.18
CA ASP A 20 17.80 20.28 0.58
C ASP A 20 16.76 20.48 -0.54
N SER A 21 17.17 20.30 -1.81
CA SER A 21 16.31 20.41 -2.99
C SER A 21 15.80 19.07 -3.52
N LEU A 22 16.07 17.96 -2.82
CA LEU A 22 15.68 16.62 -3.26
C LEU A 22 14.15 16.49 -3.27
N GLN A 23 13.58 16.19 -4.44
CA GLN A 23 12.14 15.99 -4.62
C GLN A 23 11.77 14.52 -4.82
N TYR A 24 12.71 13.72 -5.29
CA TYR A 24 12.53 12.31 -5.61
C TYR A 24 13.71 11.53 -5.06
N PHE A 25 13.44 10.49 -4.27
CA PHE A 25 14.45 9.59 -3.75
C PHE A 25 13.99 8.15 -3.94
N SER A 26 14.86 7.33 -4.50
CA SER A 26 14.63 5.90 -4.63
C SER A 26 15.87 5.14 -4.17
N TYR A 27 15.66 4.17 -3.30
CA TYR A 27 16.66 3.24 -2.85
C TYR A 27 16.15 1.82 -3.03
N SER A 28 16.99 0.94 -3.59
CA SER A 28 16.72 -0.49 -3.61
C SER A 28 18.03 -1.27 -3.66
N ALA A 29 18.09 -2.37 -2.91
CA ALA A 29 19.21 -3.30 -2.93
C ALA A 29 18.84 -4.64 -3.57
N SER A 30 19.82 -5.37 -4.10
CA SER A 30 19.66 -6.76 -4.56
C SER A 30 19.66 -7.72 -3.37
N GLN A 31 18.97 -8.86 -3.47
CA GLN A 31 18.99 -9.90 -2.44
C GLN A 31 20.41 -10.46 -2.19
N PRO A 32 20.78 -10.82 -0.93
CA PRO A 32 19.98 -10.68 0.31
C PRO A 32 19.76 -9.21 0.70
N TYR A 33 18.64 -8.92 1.39
CA TYR A 33 18.28 -7.56 1.85
C TYR A 33 19.49 -6.80 2.44
N ASP A 34 19.61 -5.52 2.11
CA ASP A 34 20.65 -4.67 2.69
C ASP A 34 20.32 -4.33 4.16
N GLU A 35 21.33 -3.92 4.91
CA GLU A 35 21.30 -3.51 6.31
C GLU A 35 20.75 -2.08 6.49
N LEU A 36 20.06 -1.52 5.49
CA LEU A 36 19.47 -0.18 5.64
C LEU A 36 18.37 -0.20 6.69
N THR A 37 18.71 0.27 7.89
CA THR A 37 17.80 0.36 9.04
C THR A 37 17.52 1.80 9.45
N ASP A 38 18.48 2.70 9.22
CA ASP A 38 18.40 4.10 9.66
C ASP A 38 18.00 5.05 8.52
N LEU A 39 16.77 5.54 8.60
CA LEU A 39 16.18 6.50 7.66
C LEU A 39 16.34 7.97 8.10
N SER A 40 17.06 8.26 9.20
CA SER A 40 17.08 9.57 9.86
C SER A 40 17.43 10.74 8.94
N GLY A 41 18.35 10.54 7.98
CA GLY A 41 18.72 11.59 7.02
C GLY A 41 17.59 12.06 6.10
N LEU A 42 16.49 11.31 5.95
CA LEU A 42 15.30 11.76 5.21
C LEU A 42 14.62 12.95 5.88
N SER A 43 14.70 13.08 7.20
CA SER A 43 14.02 14.16 7.95
C SER A 43 14.41 15.58 7.51
N ALA A 44 15.59 15.73 6.91
CA ALA A 44 16.09 16.99 6.36
C ALA A 44 15.54 17.31 4.95
N CYS A 45 15.05 16.32 4.21
CA CYS A 45 14.59 16.45 2.83
C CYS A 45 13.16 17.03 2.76
N LYS A 46 12.94 18.24 3.30
CA LYS A 46 11.61 18.87 3.41
C LYS A 46 10.87 19.04 2.08
N GLY A 47 11.60 19.12 0.97
CA GLY A 47 11.06 19.22 -0.38
C GLY A 47 10.71 17.88 -1.04
N LEU A 48 10.93 16.74 -0.36
CA LEU A 48 10.73 15.41 -0.93
C LEU A 48 9.24 15.15 -1.18
N LYS A 49 8.90 14.87 -2.44
CA LYS A 49 7.53 14.58 -2.90
C LYS A 49 7.29 13.10 -3.15
N MET A 50 8.34 12.37 -3.53
CA MET A 50 8.25 10.94 -3.83
C MET A 50 9.39 10.19 -3.18
N LEU A 51 9.03 9.17 -2.40
CA LEU A 51 9.95 8.28 -1.72
C LEU A 51 9.65 6.84 -2.12
N SER A 52 10.67 6.14 -2.61
CA SER A 52 10.62 4.70 -2.85
C SER A 52 11.76 4.01 -2.12
N ILE A 53 11.45 3.10 -1.21
CA ILE A 53 12.43 2.28 -0.49
C ILE A 53 12.10 0.81 -0.74
N GLY A 54 13.09 0.07 -1.25
CA GLY A 54 12.99 -1.35 -1.55
C GLY A 54 14.10 -2.15 -0.88
N ASN A 55 13.79 -3.36 -0.41
CA ASN A 55 14.78 -4.31 0.13
C ASN A 55 15.65 -3.71 1.25
N ALA A 56 15.00 -3.02 2.18
CA ALA A 56 15.58 -2.44 3.40
C ALA A 56 14.83 -2.99 4.63
N ARG A 57 15.28 -2.72 5.85
CA ARG A 57 14.56 -3.11 7.07
C ARG A 57 14.59 -1.96 8.08
N PRO A 58 13.92 -0.83 7.79
CA PRO A 58 13.95 0.31 8.68
C PRO A 58 13.43 -0.07 10.06
N GLU A 59 14.12 0.36 11.12
CA GLU A 59 13.64 0.15 12.50
C GLU A 59 12.34 0.90 12.76
N THR A 60 12.15 2.02 12.07
CA THR A 60 10.98 2.89 12.20
C THR A 60 10.81 3.78 10.98
N LEU A 61 9.58 4.24 10.76
CA LEU A 61 9.25 5.28 9.80
C LEU A 61 9.24 6.70 10.42
N ALA A 62 9.62 6.87 11.69
CA ALA A 62 9.59 8.17 12.38
C ALA A 62 10.27 9.33 11.61
N PRO A 63 11.40 9.14 10.90
CA PRO A 63 12.00 10.22 10.10
C PRO A 63 11.09 10.78 9.00
N LEU A 64 10.07 10.02 8.58
CA LEU A 64 9.15 10.44 7.53
C LEU A 64 8.15 11.49 8.03
N GLU A 65 7.86 11.61 9.33
CA GLU A 65 6.91 12.60 9.90
C GLU A 65 7.23 14.05 9.48
N GLU A 66 8.52 14.27 9.19
CA GLU A 66 9.11 15.55 8.84
C GLU A 66 8.93 15.93 7.35
N LEU A 67 8.44 14.99 6.52
CA LEU A 67 8.33 15.13 5.06
C LEU A 67 6.98 15.74 4.63
N GLN A 68 6.75 16.99 5.02
CA GLN A 68 5.46 17.68 4.83
C GLN A 68 5.03 17.83 3.36
N ALA A 69 5.95 17.73 2.41
CA ALA A 69 5.68 17.76 0.97
C ALA A 69 5.49 16.37 0.34
N LEU A 70 5.60 15.28 1.10
CA LEU A 70 5.54 13.92 0.56
C LEU A 70 4.15 13.61 0.05
N GLN A 71 4.07 13.24 -1.23
CA GLN A 71 2.83 12.95 -1.94
C GLN A 71 2.70 11.46 -2.27
N THR A 72 3.82 10.79 -2.51
CA THR A 72 3.86 9.38 -2.89
C THR A 72 4.91 8.62 -2.10
N LEU A 73 4.48 7.54 -1.48
CA LEU A 73 5.33 6.62 -0.75
C LEU A 73 5.19 5.20 -1.33
N THR A 74 6.31 4.58 -1.67
CA THR A 74 6.37 3.16 -2.04
C THR A 74 7.37 2.45 -1.14
N LEU A 75 6.91 1.44 -0.41
CA LEU A 75 7.75 0.59 0.43
C LEU A 75 7.61 -0.86 -0.04
N SER A 76 8.74 -1.50 -0.33
CA SER A 76 8.76 -2.88 -0.82
C SER A 76 9.81 -3.70 -0.08
N ASN A 77 9.42 -4.87 0.39
CA ASN A 77 10.21 -5.76 1.22
C ASN A 77 10.92 -5.01 2.35
N CYS A 78 10.14 -4.26 3.13
CA CYS A 78 10.63 -3.42 4.23
C CYS A 78 10.44 -4.05 5.62
N GLY A 79 10.16 -5.36 5.69
CA GLY A 79 9.91 -6.06 6.94
C GLY A 79 8.54 -5.73 7.56
N THR A 80 8.49 -5.71 8.89
CA THR A 80 7.31 -5.31 9.66
C THR A 80 7.30 -3.81 9.89
N LEU A 81 6.20 -3.13 9.58
CA LEU A 81 6.10 -1.67 9.69
C LEU A 81 4.94 -1.21 10.56
N ASP A 82 5.20 -0.14 11.32
CA ASP A 82 4.18 0.70 11.95
C ASP A 82 3.98 1.97 11.10
N LEU A 83 2.73 2.21 10.68
CA LEU A 83 2.37 3.34 9.82
C LEU A 83 2.04 4.61 10.62
N THR A 84 2.09 4.59 11.95
CA THR A 84 1.77 5.74 12.81
C THR A 84 2.45 7.04 12.37
N PRO A 85 3.74 7.05 11.97
CA PRO A 85 4.41 8.24 11.46
C PRO A 85 3.76 8.88 10.22
N LEU A 86 3.08 8.09 9.38
CA LEU A 86 2.49 8.57 8.13
C LEU A 86 1.19 9.37 8.35
N GLY A 87 0.51 9.17 9.49
CA GLY A 87 -0.76 9.83 9.81
C GLY A 87 -0.65 11.35 9.95
N LYS A 88 0.57 11.88 10.10
CA LYS A 88 0.85 13.32 10.22
C LYS A 88 1.19 14.01 8.89
N LEU A 89 1.17 13.28 7.76
CA LEU A 89 1.63 13.79 6.47
C LEU A 89 0.47 14.41 5.67
N PRO A 90 0.37 15.75 5.60
CA PRO A 90 -0.82 16.41 5.09
C PRO A 90 -0.95 16.32 3.57
N ALA A 91 0.15 16.03 2.85
CA ALA A 91 0.17 15.98 1.39
C ALA A 91 0.16 14.55 0.82
N LEU A 92 0.16 13.53 1.68
CA LEU A 92 0.34 12.15 1.26
C LEU A 92 -0.95 11.60 0.66
N THR A 93 -0.93 11.37 -0.66
CA THR A 93 -2.12 11.00 -1.44
C THR A 93 -2.06 9.57 -1.96
N SER A 94 -0.86 9.00 -2.03
CA SER A 94 -0.62 7.66 -2.59
C SER A 94 0.39 6.87 -1.76
N VAL A 95 -0.04 5.72 -1.25
CA VAL A 95 0.81 4.78 -0.51
C VAL A 95 0.73 3.41 -1.17
N SER A 96 1.88 2.82 -1.48
CA SER A 96 1.98 1.44 -1.99
C SER A 96 2.92 0.63 -1.11
N LEU A 97 2.40 -0.45 -0.54
CA LEU A 97 3.09 -1.30 0.43
C LEU A 97 3.10 -2.74 -0.10
N SER A 98 4.30 -3.29 -0.19
CA SER A 98 4.58 -4.69 -0.49
C SER A 98 5.59 -5.17 0.55
N VAL A 99 5.18 -5.25 1.80
CA VAL A 99 6.03 -5.53 2.98
C VAL A 99 5.60 -6.83 3.66
N ASP A 100 6.31 -7.25 4.70
CA ASP A 100 6.03 -8.55 5.35
C ASP A 100 4.72 -8.45 6.16
N THR A 101 4.66 -7.48 7.09
CA THR A 101 3.53 -7.29 8.00
C THR A 101 3.33 -5.82 8.36
N LEU A 102 2.09 -5.38 8.47
CA LEU A 102 1.71 -4.10 9.07
C LEU A 102 1.19 -4.34 10.48
N VAL A 103 1.70 -3.58 11.45
CA VAL A 103 1.26 -3.69 12.85
C VAL A 103 -0.21 -3.30 13.00
N SER A 104 -0.67 -2.31 12.24
CA SER A 104 -2.04 -1.83 12.24
C SER A 104 -2.34 -1.01 10.97
N LEU A 105 -3.63 -0.93 10.61
CA LEU A 105 -4.14 -0.01 9.59
C LEU A 105 -4.79 1.25 10.20
N GLU A 106 -4.95 1.34 11.52
CA GLU A 106 -5.54 2.51 12.23
C GLU A 106 -4.96 3.87 11.80
N PRO A 107 -3.64 4.04 11.61
CA PRO A 107 -3.09 5.32 11.18
C PRO A 107 -3.64 5.86 9.85
N LEU A 108 -4.12 4.98 8.96
CA LEU A 108 -4.66 5.37 7.66
C LEU A 108 -5.92 6.23 7.79
N ALA A 109 -6.69 6.10 8.88
CA ALA A 109 -7.87 6.92 9.14
C ALA A 109 -7.52 8.41 9.39
N GLN A 110 -6.27 8.70 9.78
CA GLN A 110 -5.79 10.08 9.98
C GLN A 110 -5.26 10.71 8.68
N MET A 111 -5.07 9.92 7.62
CA MET A 111 -4.49 10.39 6.36
C MET A 111 -5.57 10.97 5.45
N GLU A 112 -6.03 12.18 5.75
CA GLU A 112 -7.21 12.81 5.11
C GLU A 112 -7.11 12.95 3.58
N GLN A 113 -5.90 13.09 3.04
CA GLN A 113 -5.66 13.22 1.59
C GLN A 113 -5.38 11.89 0.88
N LEU A 114 -5.31 10.78 1.61
CA LEU A 114 -4.97 9.48 1.02
C LEU A 114 -6.09 8.99 0.10
N SER A 115 -5.81 8.95 -1.20
CA SER A 115 -6.75 8.49 -2.22
C SER A 115 -6.39 7.12 -2.79
N TYR A 116 -5.11 6.76 -2.81
CA TYR A 116 -4.62 5.47 -3.31
C TYR A 116 -3.90 4.70 -2.20
N LEU A 117 -4.31 3.44 -2.01
CA LEU A 117 -3.65 2.48 -1.13
C LEU A 117 -3.40 1.16 -1.88
N GLY A 118 -2.14 0.74 -1.92
CA GLY A 118 -1.74 -0.60 -2.32
C GLY A 118 -1.25 -1.42 -1.12
N LEU A 119 -1.82 -2.61 -0.93
CA LEU A 119 -1.44 -3.64 0.04
C LEU A 119 -1.24 -4.95 -0.73
N THR A 120 -0.06 -5.16 -1.31
CA THR A 120 0.18 -6.22 -2.31
C THR A 120 1.21 -7.26 -1.84
N SER A 121 1.40 -8.33 -2.61
CA SER A 121 2.51 -9.29 -2.45
C SER A 121 2.59 -9.95 -1.05
N GLY A 122 1.47 -10.44 -0.54
CA GLY A 122 1.44 -11.14 0.74
C GLY A 122 1.59 -10.25 1.98
N THR A 123 1.52 -8.92 1.86
CA THR A 123 1.49 -8.03 3.04
C THR A 123 0.35 -8.40 3.97
N THR A 124 0.71 -8.82 5.19
CA THR A 124 -0.25 -9.19 6.23
C THR A 124 -0.62 -7.99 7.10
N TYR A 125 -1.87 -7.93 7.55
CA TYR A 125 -2.38 -6.91 8.47
C TYR A 125 -3.52 -7.51 9.30
N PRO A 126 -3.80 -6.97 10.51
CA PRO A 126 -4.76 -7.60 11.43
C PRO A 126 -6.21 -7.63 10.93
N GLY A 127 -6.61 -6.67 10.10
CA GLY A 127 -7.99 -6.53 9.63
C GLY A 127 -8.20 -5.28 8.79
N LEU A 128 -9.39 -5.15 8.19
CA LEU A 128 -9.76 -4.07 7.27
C LEU A 128 -10.68 -3.02 7.91
N GLU A 129 -11.11 -3.22 9.15
CA GLU A 129 -12.03 -2.35 9.87
C GLU A 129 -11.59 -0.87 9.86
N PRO A 130 -10.28 -0.54 10.05
CA PRO A 130 -9.86 0.85 10.01
C PRO A 130 -10.08 1.54 8.66
N LEU A 131 -10.11 0.78 7.55
CA LEU A 131 -10.29 1.35 6.22
C LEU A 131 -11.68 1.95 6.02
N VAL A 132 -12.68 1.53 6.81
CA VAL A 132 -14.06 2.06 6.74
C VAL A 132 -14.12 3.56 7.04
N GLN A 133 -13.18 4.08 7.84
CA GLN A 133 -13.12 5.49 8.21
C GLN A 133 -12.32 6.34 7.21
N THR A 134 -11.74 5.72 6.17
CA THR A 134 -10.91 6.41 5.20
C THR A 134 -11.71 6.92 4.01
N ASN A 135 -11.14 7.85 3.25
CA ASN A 135 -11.67 8.30 1.97
C ASN A 135 -10.92 7.69 0.77
N ILE A 136 -10.38 6.48 0.93
CA ILE A 136 -9.63 5.80 -0.14
C ILE A 136 -10.56 5.57 -1.32
N ARG A 137 -10.08 5.93 -2.52
CA ARG A 137 -10.81 5.78 -3.79
C ARG A 137 -10.27 4.65 -4.65
N TYR A 138 -8.99 4.32 -4.50
CA TYR A 138 -8.30 3.30 -5.26
C TYR A 138 -7.62 2.35 -4.28
N LEU A 139 -8.16 1.14 -4.13
CA LEU A 139 -7.63 0.13 -3.22
C LEU A 139 -7.14 -1.07 -4.02
N ASN A 140 -5.83 -1.31 -3.97
CA ASN A 140 -5.20 -2.47 -4.55
C ASN A 140 -4.79 -3.46 -3.46
N MET A 141 -5.53 -4.56 -3.36
CA MET A 141 -5.20 -5.69 -2.50
C MET A 141 -4.91 -6.94 -3.35
N GLY A 142 -4.35 -6.78 -4.56
CA GLY A 142 -3.97 -7.93 -5.36
C GLY A 142 -2.87 -8.76 -4.66
N ALA A 143 -3.11 -10.05 -4.48
CA ALA A 143 -2.09 -10.99 -4.03
C ALA A 143 -1.33 -11.59 -5.22
N SER A 144 -0.07 -11.95 -5.01
CA SER A 144 0.66 -12.75 -6.00
C SER A 144 0.24 -14.21 -5.88
N MET A 145 0.39 -14.96 -6.97
CA MET A 145 0.17 -16.40 -6.97
C MET A 145 1.08 -17.07 -5.93
N GLY A 146 0.50 -17.77 -4.95
CA GLY A 146 1.20 -18.39 -3.82
C GLY A 146 1.03 -17.67 -2.47
N ASP A 147 0.60 -16.40 -2.47
CA ASP A 147 0.40 -15.62 -1.25
C ASP A 147 -1.01 -15.79 -0.66
N GLU A 148 -1.89 -16.58 -1.30
CA GLU A 148 -3.31 -16.66 -0.92
C GLU A 148 -3.52 -17.13 0.53
N LYS A 149 -2.58 -17.95 1.03
CA LYS A 149 -2.57 -18.45 2.41
C LYS A 149 -2.50 -17.34 3.45
N ALA A 150 -1.81 -16.24 3.14
CA ALA A 150 -1.67 -15.11 4.06
C ALA A 150 -3.01 -14.42 4.36
N TYR A 151 -4.00 -14.61 3.47
CA TYR A 151 -5.31 -13.95 3.52
C TYR A 151 -6.46 -14.91 3.82
N GLU A 152 -6.19 -16.18 4.14
CA GLU A 152 -7.22 -17.19 4.37
C GLU A 152 -8.15 -16.87 5.53
N THR A 153 -7.70 -16.11 6.54
CA THR A 153 -8.52 -15.75 7.69
C THR A 153 -9.02 -14.31 7.67
N LEU A 154 -8.69 -13.55 6.62
CA LEU A 154 -9.04 -12.13 6.54
C LEU A 154 -10.56 -11.95 6.37
N ASP A 155 -11.14 -11.04 7.15
CA ASP A 155 -12.53 -10.61 7.00
C ASP A 155 -12.62 -9.44 6.01
N TYR A 156 -13.35 -9.65 4.92
CA TYR A 156 -13.56 -8.66 3.86
C TYR A 156 -14.85 -7.87 4.01
N THR A 157 -15.71 -8.18 4.98
CA THR A 157 -16.97 -7.46 5.19
C THR A 157 -16.81 -5.94 5.37
N PRO A 158 -15.69 -5.40 5.91
CA PRO A 158 -15.46 -3.95 5.93
C PRO A 158 -15.45 -3.29 4.54
N LEU A 159 -15.06 -3.99 3.48
CA LEU A 159 -15.04 -3.44 2.12
C LEU A 159 -16.42 -2.99 1.64
N ALA A 160 -17.48 -3.67 2.08
CA ALA A 160 -18.86 -3.27 1.77
C ALA A 160 -19.29 -1.96 2.47
N GLN A 161 -18.50 -1.45 3.42
CA GLN A 161 -18.78 -0.19 4.11
C GLN A 161 -17.98 0.98 3.52
N MET A 162 -16.98 0.70 2.67
CA MET A 162 -16.14 1.71 2.02
C MET A 162 -16.83 2.32 0.81
N LYS A 163 -17.62 3.37 1.05
CA LYS A 163 -18.50 3.99 0.04
C LYS A 163 -17.79 4.92 -0.95
N SER A 164 -16.55 5.29 -0.69
CA SER A 164 -15.74 6.18 -1.55
C SER A 164 -14.94 5.43 -2.62
N LEU A 165 -14.90 4.10 -2.59
CA LEU A 165 -14.13 3.32 -3.55
C LEU A 165 -14.66 3.52 -4.97
N VAL A 166 -13.74 3.81 -5.89
CA VAL A 166 -13.97 3.90 -7.33
C VAL A 166 -13.31 2.74 -8.06
N TRP A 167 -12.22 2.22 -7.53
CA TRP A 167 -11.48 1.09 -8.07
C TRP A 167 -11.03 0.18 -6.93
N LEU A 168 -11.30 -1.11 -7.09
CA LEU A 168 -10.94 -2.15 -6.12
C LEU A 168 -10.34 -3.35 -6.85
N ASN A 169 -9.18 -3.81 -6.40
CA ASN A 169 -8.56 -5.05 -6.86
C ASN A 169 -8.41 -6.04 -5.71
N LEU A 170 -9.03 -7.20 -5.89
CA LEU A 170 -9.02 -8.36 -4.99
C LEU A 170 -8.50 -9.60 -5.71
N THR A 171 -7.68 -9.43 -6.75
CA THR A 171 -7.08 -10.55 -7.48
C THR A 171 -6.35 -11.47 -6.51
N HIS A 172 -6.56 -12.79 -6.65
CA HIS A 172 -6.00 -13.84 -5.78
C HIS A 172 -6.40 -13.77 -4.29
N GLN A 173 -7.31 -12.89 -3.89
CA GLN A 173 -7.76 -12.84 -2.50
C GLN A 173 -8.63 -14.06 -2.16
N ALA A 174 -8.18 -14.83 -1.17
CA ALA A 174 -8.91 -16.00 -0.69
C ALA A 174 -10.27 -15.58 -0.10
N ARG A 175 -11.29 -16.43 -0.23
CA ARG A 175 -12.66 -16.21 0.31
C ARG A 175 -13.43 -15.02 -0.25
N VAL A 176 -12.95 -14.38 -1.33
CA VAL A 176 -13.79 -13.46 -2.10
C VAL A 176 -14.80 -14.26 -2.91
N ASP A 177 -16.05 -14.28 -2.43
CA ASP A 177 -17.18 -14.97 -3.03
C ASP A 177 -18.19 -14.00 -3.67
N SER A 178 -19.21 -14.55 -4.34
CA SER A 178 -20.22 -13.76 -5.05
C SER A 178 -21.12 -12.95 -4.11
N ALA A 179 -21.33 -13.40 -2.87
CA ALA A 179 -22.15 -12.70 -1.89
C ALA A 179 -21.46 -11.43 -1.40
N LEU A 180 -20.16 -11.52 -1.08
CA LEU A 180 -19.33 -10.35 -0.75
C LEU A 180 -19.29 -9.36 -1.91
N CYS A 181 -19.09 -9.84 -3.14
CA CYS A 181 -19.06 -8.97 -4.32
C CYS A 181 -20.40 -8.24 -4.51
N GLY A 182 -21.53 -8.94 -4.33
CA GLY A 182 -22.86 -8.33 -4.34
C GLY A 182 -23.00 -7.24 -3.28
N ALA A 183 -22.58 -7.52 -2.04
CA ALA A 183 -22.64 -6.55 -0.95
C ALA A 183 -21.82 -5.27 -1.25
N ILE A 184 -20.62 -5.40 -1.81
CA ILE A 184 -19.77 -4.26 -2.20
C ILE A 184 -20.45 -3.42 -3.31
N LEU A 185 -20.97 -4.07 -4.36
CA LEU A 185 -21.61 -3.40 -5.50
C LEU A 185 -22.94 -2.73 -5.12
N ASP A 186 -23.68 -3.35 -4.20
CA ASP A 186 -24.96 -2.82 -3.73
C ASP A 186 -24.77 -1.61 -2.83
N SER A 187 -23.74 -1.60 -1.99
CA SER A 187 -23.46 -0.53 -1.03
C SER A 187 -22.68 0.65 -1.60
N ASN A 188 -21.89 0.43 -2.66
CA ASN A 188 -21.05 1.46 -3.25
C ASN A 188 -21.51 1.84 -4.67
N LYS A 189 -22.04 3.05 -4.81
CA LYS A 189 -22.53 3.60 -6.08
C LYS A 189 -21.47 4.37 -6.87
N GLU A 190 -20.29 4.58 -6.33
CA GLU A 190 -19.15 5.21 -7.01
C GLU A 190 -18.20 4.22 -7.66
N LEU A 191 -18.25 2.95 -7.24
CA LEU A 191 -17.37 1.89 -7.75
C LEU A 191 -17.56 1.70 -9.25
N LYS A 192 -16.46 1.91 -10.00
CA LYS A 192 -16.41 1.74 -11.45
C LYS A 192 -15.65 0.48 -11.85
N TYR A 193 -14.79 -0.02 -10.97
CA TYR A 193 -13.96 -1.18 -11.26
C TYR A 193 -13.77 -2.06 -10.04
N LEU A 194 -13.95 -3.36 -10.25
CA LEU A 194 -13.78 -4.44 -9.29
C LEU A 194 -13.12 -5.61 -10.00
N ASP A 195 -11.84 -5.85 -9.72
CA ASP A 195 -11.12 -7.02 -10.20
C ASP A 195 -11.13 -8.09 -9.13
N ILE A 196 -11.66 -9.26 -9.45
CA ILE A 196 -11.62 -10.43 -8.57
C ILE A 196 -11.04 -11.64 -9.34
N SER A 197 -10.19 -11.37 -10.32
CA SER A 197 -9.52 -12.42 -11.09
C SER A 197 -8.87 -13.44 -10.13
N TYR A 198 -9.02 -14.73 -10.45
CA TYR A 198 -8.46 -15.83 -9.66
C TYR A 198 -9.03 -16.00 -8.23
N THR A 199 -10.24 -15.50 -7.96
CA THR A 199 -10.99 -15.74 -6.70
C THR A 199 -12.05 -16.84 -6.86
N GLU A 200 -12.66 -17.28 -5.75
CA GLU A 200 -13.82 -18.21 -5.79
C GLU A 200 -15.00 -17.59 -6.54
N ALA A 201 -15.26 -16.29 -6.35
CA ALA A 201 -16.27 -15.56 -7.09
C ALA A 201 -16.06 -15.68 -8.62
N ALA A 202 -14.82 -15.54 -9.10
CA ALA A 202 -14.50 -15.68 -10.52
C ALA A 202 -14.72 -17.10 -11.07
N LYS A 203 -14.54 -18.15 -10.25
CA LYS A 203 -14.75 -19.56 -10.66
C LYS A 203 -16.23 -19.92 -10.83
N SER A 204 -17.13 -19.23 -10.13
CA SER A 204 -18.58 -19.50 -10.16
C SER A 204 -19.28 -19.11 -11.47
N GLY A 205 -18.55 -18.57 -12.46
CA GLY A 205 -19.14 -18.03 -13.69
C GLY A 205 -19.74 -16.62 -13.52
N ALA A 206 -19.72 -16.05 -12.30
CA ALA A 206 -19.90 -14.62 -12.11
C ALA A 206 -18.80 -13.90 -12.90
N LYS A 207 -19.18 -12.98 -13.81
CA LYS A 207 -18.22 -12.21 -14.63
C LYS A 207 -17.79 -10.96 -13.88
N PRO A 208 -16.55 -10.86 -13.38
CA PRO A 208 -16.10 -9.69 -12.69
C PRO A 208 -14.88 -9.17 -13.47
N LYS A 209 -15.20 -8.66 -14.65
CA LYS A 209 -14.53 -7.52 -15.25
C LYS A 209 -15.62 -6.48 -15.25
N VAL A 210 -15.46 -5.34 -14.58
CA VAL A 210 -16.56 -4.36 -14.50
C VAL A 210 -16.65 -3.59 -15.83
N ASP A 211 -17.17 -4.29 -16.84
CA ASP A 211 -17.94 -3.73 -17.94
C ASP A 211 -19.44 -3.68 -17.56
N TYR A 212 -19.79 -3.87 -16.28
CA TYR A 212 -21.14 -3.56 -15.80
C TYR A 212 -21.32 -2.03 -15.71
N LEU A 213 -21.63 -1.45 -16.87
CA LEU A 213 -22.90 -0.79 -17.08
C LEU A 213 -23.38 0.09 -15.91
N ARG A 214 -22.89 1.33 -15.87
CA ARG A 214 -23.85 2.43 -15.96
C ARG A 214 -23.94 2.88 -17.41
N ASN A 215 -24.70 2.12 -18.18
CA ASN A 215 -25.63 2.78 -19.09
C ASN A 215 -26.66 3.47 -18.20
N ALA A 216 -26.41 4.73 -17.89
CA ALA A 216 -27.45 5.68 -17.56
C ALA A 216 -27.24 6.84 -18.55
N THR A 217 -28.19 6.97 -19.46
CA THR A 217 -28.49 8.17 -20.24
C THR A 217 -28.44 9.43 -19.39
#